data_AF-A0A1W1UVM2-F1
#
_entry.id   AF-A0A1W1UVM2-F1
#
_cell.length_a   1.000
_cell.length_b   1.000
_cell.length_c   1.000
_cell.angle_alpha   90.00
_cell.angle_beta   90.00
_cell.angle_gamma   90.00
#
_symmetry.space_group_name_H-M   'P 1'
#
loop_
_entity.id
_entity.type
_entity.pdbx_description
1 polymer ?
#
loop_
_entity_poly.entity_id
_entity_poly.type
_entity_poly.pdbx_seq_one_letter_code
_entity_poly.pdbx_strand_id
1 'polypeptide(L)'
;MGPSDSPHWTLEYFRLLARQGHLWNDGSLWRWRAPPADLMPVTVEALIERALREVSGTEALRDTLGAHAPLPHTADQTLLAAVVNLSPEALAGAQEELERQAVLLRGQLTHPLYSEVALKGLDPERTAGMARRAIAALEHVPQEMAALIDEARLDPPAAAALLIRAAKGAGNAAQHARLLGRAAQYASGAQQLHLMVQAVQGLRDGGAALGRAGLPAGPPAG
;
A
#
# COMPACT_ATOMS: atom_id res chain seq x y z
N MET A 1 14.52 21.41 13.58
CA MET A 1 15.19 20.31 12.85
C MET A 1 15.04 20.63 11.39
N GLY A 2 16.15 20.92 10.70
CA GLY A 2 16.10 21.25 9.28
C GLY A 2 15.83 19.99 8.45
N PRO A 3 15.27 20.12 7.22
CA PRO A 3 15.03 19.00 6.32
C PRO A 3 16.31 18.24 5.87
N SER A 4 17.51 18.68 6.27
CA SER A 4 18.82 18.16 5.86
C SER A 4 19.27 16.85 6.52
N ASP A 5 18.65 16.42 7.62
CA ASP A 5 19.23 15.36 8.47
C ASP A 5 18.64 13.96 8.20
N SER A 6 17.78 13.82 7.17
CA SER A 6 17.22 12.54 6.77
C SER A 6 17.97 11.96 5.56
N PRO A 7 18.58 10.77 5.66
CA PRO A 7 19.23 10.09 4.53
C PRO A 7 18.32 9.91 3.31
N HIS A 8 17.00 9.78 3.54
CA HIS A 8 15.99 9.69 2.48
C HIS A 8 15.84 11.00 1.70
N TRP A 9 15.94 12.14 2.37
CA TRP A 9 15.86 13.45 1.72
C TRP A 9 17.00 13.64 0.72
N THR A 10 18.22 13.35 1.13
CA THR A 10 19.42 13.48 0.28
C THR A 10 19.34 12.58 -0.95
N LEU A 11 18.84 11.36 -0.78
CA LEU A 11 18.73 10.39 -1.86
C LEU A 11 17.63 10.77 -2.87
N GLU A 12 16.46 11.20 -2.39
CA GLU A 12 15.39 11.71 -3.26
C GLU A 12 15.79 13.00 -3.97
N TYR A 13 16.52 13.88 -3.29
CA TYR A 13 17.06 15.08 -3.90
C TYR A 13 18.05 14.74 -5.03
N PHE A 14 18.97 13.80 -4.82
CA PHE A 14 19.87 13.34 -5.88
C PHE A 14 19.14 12.67 -7.05
N ARG A 15 18.08 11.89 -6.78
CA ARG A 15 17.24 11.30 -7.84
C ARG A 15 16.54 12.38 -8.67
N LEU A 16 15.99 13.42 -8.01
CA LEU A 16 15.39 14.55 -8.69
C LEU A 16 16.40 15.25 -9.60
N LEU A 17 17.59 15.56 -9.06
CA LEU A 17 18.67 16.19 -9.81
C LEU A 17 19.09 15.34 -11.00
N ALA A 18 19.13 14.02 -10.84
CA ALA A 18 19.46 13.11 -11.93
C ALA A 18 18.42 13.13 -13.05
N ARG A 19 17.14 13.05 -12.69
CA ARG A 19 16.02 13.08 -13.65
C ARG A 19 15.92 14.37 -14.43
N GLN A 20 16.23 15.50 -13.80
CA GLN A 20 16.20 16.82 -14.44
C GLN A 20 17.50 17.16 -15.19
N GLY A 21 18.47 16.24 -15.23
CA GLY A 21 19.74 16.46 -15.92
C GLY A 21 20.69 17.43 -15.21
N HIS A 22 20.48 17.68 -13.91
CA HIS A 22 21.38 18.45 -13.05
C HIS A 22 22.51 17.60 -12.47
N LEU A 23 22.33 16.27 -12.42
CA LEU A 23 23.33 15.30 -11.99
C LEU A 23 23.38 14.14 -12.99
N TRP A 24 24.53 13.82 -13.57
CA TRP A 24 24.64 12.68 -14.49
C TRP A 24 26.04 12.08 -14.45
N ASN A 25 26.19 10.85 -14.91
CA ASN A 25 27.51 10.23 -15.09
C ASN A 25 27.80 10.16 -16.59
N ASP A 26 28.97 10.62 -17.04
CA ASP A 26 29.38 10.63 -18.45
C ASP A 26 30.13 9.36 -18.89
N GLY A 27 30.15 8.33 -18.05
CA GLY A 27 30.92 7.09 -18.21
C GLY A 27 32.26 7.10 -17.46
N SER A 28 32.72 8.26 -17.01
CA SER A 28 34.03 8.41 -16.33
C SER A 28 33.93 9.27 -15.06
N LEU A 29 33.09 10.30 -15.09
CA LEU A 29 32.95 11.28 -14.03
C LEU A 29 31.47 11.57 -13.77
N TRP A 30 31.16 11.84 -12.51
CA TRP A 30 29.91 12.50 -12.16
C TRP A 30 29.99 13.98 -12.55
N ARG A 31 29.03 14.42 -13.33
CA ARG A 31 28.83 15.78 -13.78
C ARG A 31 27.66 16.39 -13.03
N TRP A 32 27.81 17.66 -12.70
CA TRP A 32 26.85 18.44 -11.94
C TRP A 32 26.62 19.79 -12.61
N ARG A 33 25.37 20.24 -12.62
CA ARG A 33 24.97 21.59 -12.98
C ARG A 33 24.05 22.14 -11.91
N ALA A 34 24.34 23.34 -11.41
CA ALA A 34 23.52 23.98 -10.39
C ALA A 34 22.04 24.07 -10.84
N PRO A 35 21.09 23.56 -10.03
CA PRO A 35 19.67 23.72 -10.29
C PRO A 35 19.24 25.18 -10.02
N PRO A 36 18.10 25.59 -10.58
CA PRO A 36 17.44 26.84 -10.23
C PRO A 36 17.21 26.99 -8.71
N ALA A 37 17.28 28.21 -8.17
CA ALA A 37 17.18 28.47 -6.73
C ALA A 37 15.80 28.13 -6.13
N ASP A 38 14.75 28.15 -6.96
CA ASP A 38 13.38 27.71 -6.64
C ASP A 38 13.21 26.19 -6.58
N LEU A 39 14.25 25.42 -6.97
CA LEU A 39 14.21 23.97 -6.93
C LEU A 39 14.34 23.39 -5.52
N MET A 40 14.59 24.23 -4.51
CA MET A 40 14.80 23.82 -3.12
C MET A 40 13.46 23.46 -2.44
N PRO A 41 13.15 22.16 -2.33
CA PRO A 41 11.89 21.69 -1.77
C PRO A 41 11.98 21.66 -0.25
N VAL A 42 10.87 22.02 0.40
CA VAL A 42 10.81 22.21 1.85
C VAL A 42 10.79 20.86 2.59
N THR A 43 10.34 19.77 1.95
CA THR A 43 10.27 18.41 2.51
C THR A 43 10.54 17.31 1.47
N VAL A 44 10.77 16.07 1.92
CA VAL A 44 10.90 14.88 1.06
C VAL A 44 9.60 14.61 0.32
N GLU A 45 8.46 14.75 0.97
CA GLU A 45 7.15 14.52 0.38
C GLU A 45 6.87 15.49 -0.77
N ALA A 46 7.28 16.76 -0.64
CA ALA A 46 7.15 17.74 -1.73
C ALA A 46 8.04 17.40 -2.94
N LEU A 47 9.23 16.83 -2.70
CA LEU A 47 10.09 16.28 -3.76
C LEU A 47 9.41 15.15 -4.49
N ILE A 48 8.92 14.18 -3.73
CA ILE A 48 8.25 12.99 -4.24
C ILE A 48 7.00 13.41 -5.00
N GLU A 49 6.17 14.30 -4.45
CA GLU A 49 4.94 14.76 -5.08
C GLU A 49 5.24 15.44 -6.43
N ARG A 50 6.28 16.27 -6.49
CA ARG A 50 6.74 16.86 -7.76
C ARG A 50 7.22 15.79 -8.73
N ALA A 51 8.09 14.88 -8.30
CA ALA A 51 8.62 13.81 -9.15
C ALA A 51 7.50 12.91 -9.69
N LEU A 52 6.53 12.55 -8.85
CA LEU A 52 5.37 11.73 -9.23
C LEU A 52 4.43 12.50 -10.16
N ARG A 53 4.24 13.81 -10.01
CA ARG A 53 3.49 14.61 -10.98
C ARG A 53 4.17 14.64 -12.35
N GLU A 54 5.50 14.78 -12.37
CA GLU A 54 6.28 14.80 -13.61
C GLU A 54 6.21 13.46 -14.36
N VAL A 55 6.17 12.31 -13.67
CA VAL A 55 6.06 10.99 -14.33
C VAL A 55 4.64 10.65 -14.76
N SER A 56 3.66 11.29 -14.13
CA SER A 56 2.23 10.99 -14.25
C SER A 56 1.59 11.59 -15.50
N GLY A 57 2.34 11.69 -16.60
CA GLY A 57 1.94 12.41 -17.81
C GLY A 57 0.74 11.80 -18.54
N THR A 58 0.49 10.50 -18.37
CA THR A 58 -0.66 9.79 -18.95
C THR A 58 -1.53 9.17 -17.86
N GLU A 59 -2.78 8.85 -18.21
CA GLU A 59 -3.69 8.14 -17.29
C GLU A 59 -3.17 6.75 -16.93
N ALA A 60 -2.62 6.01 -17.90
CA ALA A 60 -2.03 4.68 -17.65
C ALA A 60 -0.88 4.73 -16.62
N LEU A 61 -0.02 5.75 -16.68
CA LEU A 61 1.08 5.91 -15.72
C LEU A 61 0.55 6.24 -14.32
N ARG A 62 -0.45 7.14 -14.23
CA ARG A 62 -1.11 7.49 -12.95
C ARG A 62 -1.79 6.30 -12.30
N ASP A 63 -2.56 5.56 -13.08
CA ASP A 63 -3.33 4.44 -12.56
C ASP A 63 -2.40 3.26 -12.18
N THR A 64 -1.34 3.01 -12.96
CA THR A 64 -0.30 2.03 -12.61
C THR A 64 0.40 2.39 -11.31
N LEU A 65 0.85 3.64 -11.17
CA LEU A 65 1.45 4.14 -9.94
C LEU A 65 0.49 4.02 -8.75
N GLY A 66 -0.78 4.36 -8.98
CA GLY A 66 -1.84 4.30 -7.98
C GLY A 66 -2.15 2.89 -7.51
N ALA A 67 -2.15 1.91 -8.41
CA ALA A 67 -2.46 0.52 -8.08
C ALA A 67 -1.35 -0.15 -7.25
N HIS A 68 -0.11 0.29 -7.33
CA HIS A 68 0.97 -0.22 -6.47
C HIS A 68 0.81 0.14 -4.98
N ALA A 69 -0.10 1.05 -4.65
CA ALA A 69 -0.28 1.52 -3.28
C ALA A 69 -1.32 0.71 -2.47
N PRO A 70 -2.53 0.40 -2.97
CA PRO A 70 -3.46 -0.47 -2.27
C PRO A 70 -3.11 -1.95 -2.44
N LEU A 71 -2.42 -2.34 -3.51
CA LEU A 71 -2.12 -3.75 -3.75
C LEU A 71 -0.95 -4.25 -2.90
N PRO A 72 -1.02 -5.51 -2.43
CA PRO A 72 0.12 -6.12 -1.75
C PRO A 72 1.31 -6.20 -2.71
N HIS A 73 2.53 -6.10 -2.18
CA HIS A 73 3.76 -6.20 -2.98
C HIS A 73 3.91 -7.53 -3.73
N THR A 74 3.15 -8.56 -3.32
CA THR A 74 3.07 -9.88 -3.95
C THR A 74 2.04 -9.97 -5.08
N ALA A 75 1.33 -8.88 -5.41
CA ALA A 75 0.38 -8.85 -6.51
C ALA A 75 1.08 -9.21 -7.83
N ASP A 76 0.49 -10.17 -8.55
CA ASP A 76 0.99 -10.53 -9.87
C ASP A 76 0.54 -9.54 -10.95
N GLN A 77 1.12 -9.66 -12.14
CA GLN A 77 0.83 -8.78 -13.27
C GLN A 77 -0.62 -8.88 -13.74
N THR A 78 -1.26 -10.03 -13.54
CA THR A 78 -2.66 -10.27 -13.92
C THR A 78 -3.59 -9.45 -13.03
N LEU A 79 -3.37 -9.51 -11.72
CA LEU A 79 -4.11 -8.73 -10.74
C LEU A 79 -3.88 -7.23 -10.97
N LEU A 80 -2.64 -6.81 -11.19
CA LEU A 80 -2.33 -5.42 -11.45
C LEU A 80 -3.07 -4.90 -12.70
N ALA A 81 -3.03 -5.63 -13.82
CA ALA A 81 -3.73 -5.29 -15.05
C ALA A 81 -5.25 -5.17 -14.86
N ALA A 82 -5.85 -6.10 -14.12
CA ALA A 82 -7.28 -6.07 -13.79
C ALA A 82 -7.64 -4.84 -12.95
N VAL A 83 -6.78 -4.45 -12.02
CA VAL A 83 -6.99 -3.31 -11.11
C VAL A 83 -6.86 -1.98 -11.84
N VAL A 84 -5.90 -1.84 -12.75
CA VAL A 84 -5.74 -0.61 -13.56
C VAL A 84 -6.62 -0.59 -14.81
N ASN A 85 -7.30 -1.70 -15.12
CA ASN A 85 -8.11 -1.86 -16.33
C ASN A 85 -7.32 -1.57 -17.62
N LEU A 86 -6.08 -2.05 -17.68
CA LEU A 86 -5.21 -1.95 -18.85
C LEU A 86 -5.03 -3.32 -19.49
N SER A 87 -4.77 -3.33 -20.80
CA SER A 87 -4.26 -4.55 -21.45
C SER A 87 -2.87 -4.89 -20.90
N PRO A 88 -2.43 -6.17 -20.96
CA PRO A 88 -1.08 -6.55 -20.54
C PRO A 88 0.02 -5.75 -21.23
N GLU A 89 -0.14 -5.44 -22.52
CA GLU A 89 0.80 -4.63 -23.31
C GLU A 89 0.86 -3.17 -22.82
N ALA A 90 -0.30 -2.57 -22.54
CA ALA A 90 -0.36 -1.20 -22.04
C ALA A 90 0.21 -1.08 -20.61
N LEU A 91 -0.04 -2.09 -19.75
CA LEU A 91 0.56 -2.15 -18.43
C LEU A 91 2.09 -2.29 -18.51
N ALA A 92 2.59 -3.19 -19.36
CA ALA A 92 4.03 -3.38 -19.55
C ALA A 92 4.70 -2.07 -20.01
N GLY A 93 4.13 -1.38 -21.00
CA GLY A 93 4.64 -0.08 -21.45
C GLY A 93 4.61 1.00 -20.35
N ALA A 94 3.57 1.03 -19.52
CA ALA A 94 3.51 1.95 -18.38
C ALA A 94 4.58 1.62 -17.32
N GLN A 95 4.82 0.35 -17.04
CA GLN A 95 5.85 -0.07 -16.09
C GLN A 95 7.26 0.21 -16.60
N GLU A 96 7.55 -0.11 -17.86
CA GLU A 96 8.84 0.21 -18.50
C GLU A 96 9.14 1.71 -18.43
N GLU A 97 8.12 2.53 -18.67
CA GLU A 97 8.27 3.98 -18.58
C GLU A 97 8.52 4.45 -17.14
N LEU A 98 7.80 3.90 -16.16
CA LEU A 98 8.05 4.20 -14.74
C LEU A 98 9.42 3.70 -14.26
N GLU A 99 9.93 2.59 -14.79
CA GLU A 99 11.29 2.09 -14.54
C GLU A 99 12.35 3.00 -15.15
N ARG A 100 12.14 3.45 -16.40
CA ARG A 100 12.99 4.43 -17.07
C ARG A 100 13.14 5.73 -16.26
N GLN A 101 12.08 6.12 -15.55
CA GLN A 101 12.05 7.29 -14.68
C GLN A 101 12.47 7.01 -13.22
N ALA A 102 13.00 5.81 -12.95
CA ALA A 102 13.45 5.33 -11.63
C ALA A 102 12.37 5.35 -10.53
N VAL A 103 11.10 5.32 -10.94
CA VAL A 103 9.95 5.22 -10.02
C VAL A 103 9.71 3.77 -9.62
N LEU A 104 9.84 2.87 -10.59
CA LEU A 104 9.85 1.44 -10.38
C LEU A 104 11.26 0.85 -10.54
N LEU A 105 11.49 -0.28 -9.89
CA LEU A 105 12.61 -1.17 -10.11
C LEU A 105 12.09 -2.60 -10.06
N ARG A 106 12.16 -3.31 -11.20
CA ARG A 106 11.64 -4.67 -11.35
C ARG A 106 10.15 -4.76 -11.00
N GLY A 107 9.38 -3.80 -11.51
CA GLY A 107 7.93 -3.70 -11.31
C GLY A 107 7.49 -3.32 -9.89
N GLN A 108 8.39 -2.86 -9.02
CA GLN A 108 8.07 -2.45 -7.65
C GLN A 108 8.52 -1.01 -7.38
N LEU A 109 7.83 -0.30 -6.50
CA LEU A 109 8.21 1.06 -6.12
C LEU A 109 9.62 1.09 -5.53
N THR A 110 10.46 2.01 -6.04
CA THR A 110 11.83 2.18 -5.55
C THR A 110 11.89 2.76 -4.13
N HIS A 111 10.78 3.34 -3.66
CA HIS A 111 10.66 3.91 -2.33
C HIS A 111 9.24 3.70 -1.76
N PRO A 112 9.07 3.24 -0.50
CA PRO A 112 7.76 3.06 0.11
C PRO A 112 6.92 4.34 0.13
N LEU A 113 7.51 5.50 0.46
CA LEU A 113 6.79 6.79 0.43
C LEU A 113 6.16 7.15 -0.92
N TYR A 114 6.60 6.56 -2.04
CA TYR A 114 5.96 6.81 -3.32
C TYR A 114 4.51 6.31 -3.34
N SER A 115 4.20 5.21 -2.65
CA SER A 115 2.81 4.72 -2.57
C SER A 115 1.93 5.69 -1.80
N GLU A 116 2.43 6.19 -0.66
CA GLU A 116 1.70 7.15 0.18
C GLU A 116 1.44 8.47 -0.55
N VAL A 117 2.45 9.01 -1.24
CA VAL A 117 2.33 10.26 -1.98
C VAL A 117 1.48 10.08 -3.24
N ALA A 118 1.62 8.94 -3.94
CA ALA A 118 0.75 8.61 -5.07
C ALA A 118 -0.71 8.54 -4.65
N LEU A 119 -1.03 7.87 -3.54
CA LEU A 119 -2.40 7.79 -3.00
C LEU A 119 -2.97 9.17 -2.67
N LYS A 120 -2.18 10.04 -2.03
CA LYS A 120 -2.61 11.41 -1.70
C LYS A 120 -2.90 12.26 -2.95
N GLY A 121 -2.20 11.99 -4.05
CA GLY A 121 -2.38 12.69 -5.32
C GLY A 121 -3.53 12.15 -6.18
N LEU A 122 -4.10 10.99 -5.84
CA LEU A 122 -5.19 10.38 -6.60
C LEU A 122 -6.55 10.86 -6.12
N ASP A 123 -7.46 10.97 -7.09
CA ASP A 123 -8.86 11.20 -6.80
C ASP A 123 -9.45 10.03 -5.98
N PRO A 124 -10.16 10.29 -4.87
CA PRO A 124 -10.65 9.23 -4.01
C PRO A 124 -11.62 8.25 -4.70
N GLU A 125 -12.39 8.68 -5.71
CA GLU A 125 -13.26 7.78 -6.46
C GLU A 125 -12.46 6.86 -7.39
N ARG A 126 -11.36 7.34 -7.96
CA ARG A 126 -10.41 6.47 -8.69
C ARG A 126 -9.83 5.41 -7.79
N THR A 127 -9.35 5.79 -6.61
CA THR A 127 -8.79 4.85 -5.61
C THR A 127 -9.84 3.81 -5.21
N ALA A 128 -11.06 4.24 -4.91
CA ALA A 128 -12.16 3.33 -4.59
C ALA A 128 -12.52 2.42 -5.78
N GLY A 129 -12.49 2.92 -7.01
CA GLY A 129 -12.66 2.13 -8.23
C GLY A 129 -11.61 1.04 -8.39
N MET A 130 -10.33 1.35 -8.15
CA MET A 130 -9.24 0.38 -8.17
C MET A 130 -9.39 -0.67 -7.08
N ALA A 131 -9.66 -0.25 -5.84
CA ALA A 131 -9.84 -1.17 -4.72
C ALA A 131 -11.04 -2.10 -4.92
N ARG A 132 -12.15 -1.63 -5.51
CA ARG A 132 -13.29 -2.47 -5.90
C ARG A 132 -12.91 -3.54 -6.93
N ARG A 133 -12.13 -3.18 -7.96
CA ARG A 133 -11.63 -4.15 -8.96
C ARG A 133 -10.67 -5.15 -8.33
N ALA A 134 -9.80 -4.70 -7.43
CA ALA A 134 -8.88 -5.56 -6.70
C ALA A 134 -9.64 -6.59 -5.84
N ILE A 135 -10.66 -6.16 -5.10
CA ILE A 135 -11.54 -7.05 -4.32
C ILE A 135 -12.19 -8.11 -5.23
N ALA A 136 -12.70 -7.71 -6.41
CA ALA A 136 -13.30 -8.65 -7.35
C ALA A 136 -12.30 -9.70 -7.87
N ALA A 137 -11.05 -9.29 -8.14
CA ALA A 137 -10.00 -10.19 -8.62
C ALA A 137 -9.42 -11.09 -7.51
N LEU A 138 -9.49 -10.67 -6.25
CA LEU A 138 -8.94 -11.38 -5.08
C LEU A 138 -9.96 -12.31 -4.39
N GLU A 139 -11.05 -12.70 -5.05
CA GLU A 139 -12.15 -13.47 -4.42
C GLU A 139 -11.68 -14.73 -3.65
N HIS A 140 -10.59 -15.34 -4.10
CA HIS A 140 -10.02 -16.56 -3.53
C HIS A 140 -9.02 -16.32 -2.39
N VAL A 141 -8.69 -15.05 -2.09
CA VAL A 141 -7.74 -14.66 -1.03
C VAL A 141 -8.42 -13.66 -0.07
N PRO A 142 -9.32 -14.15 0.82
CA PRO A 142 -10.16 -13.29 1.65
C PRO A 142 -9.40 -12.29 2.54
N GLN A 143 -8.18 -12.64 2.95
CA GLN A 143 -7.35 -11.81 3.81
C GLN A 143 -6.82 -10.58 3.07
N GLU A 144 -6.41 -10.73 1.81
CA GLU A 144 -5.95 -9.61 0.98
C GLU A 144 -7.13 -8.71 0.58
N MET A 145 -8.30 -9.30 0.27
CA MET A 145 -9.53 -8.53 0.05
C MET A 145 -9.87 -7.65 1.26
N ALA A 146 -9.75 -8.19 2.49
CA ALA A 146 -10.09 -7.47 3.71
C ALA A 146 -9.20 -6.24 3.97
N ALA A 147 -7.99 -6.19 3.39
CA ALA A 147 -7.13 -5.02 3.48
C ALA A 147 -7.66 -3.84 2.66
N LEU A 148 -8.44 -4.11 1.60
CA LEU A 148 -8.89 -3.13 0.61
C LEU A 148 -10.26 -2.53 0.90
N ILE A 149 -10.97 -3.02 1.91
CA ILE A 149 -12.40 -2.69 2.14
C ILE A 149 -12.61 -1.22 2.47
N ASP A 150 -11.71 -0.61 3.23
CA ASP A 150 -11.82 0.80 3.63
C ASP A 150 -11.62 1.71 2.40
N GLU A 151 -10.56 1.46 1.61
CA GLU A 151 -10.31 2.16 0.34
C GLU A 151 -11.44 1.94 -0.69
N ALA A 152 -12.05 0.75 -0.75
CA ALA A 152 -13.07 0.42 -1.74
C ALA A 152 -14.40 1.15 -1.54
N ARG A 153 -14.62 1.78 -0.36
CA ARG A 153 -15.84 2.54 -0.02
C ARG A 153 -17.12 1.78 -0.38
N LEU A 154 -17.14 0.50 -0.03
CA LEU A 154 -18.29 -0.37 -0.27
C LEU A 154 -19.49 0.07 0.59
N ASP A 155 -20.68 -0.30 0.13
CA ASP A 155 -21.88 -0.23 0.96
C ASP A 155 -21.67 -1.01 2.28
N PRO A 156 -22.04 -0.46 3.45
CA PRO A 156 -21.68 -1.08 4.74
C PRO A 156 -22.11 -2.55 4.90
N PRO A 157 -23.33 -2.97 4.51
CA PRO A 157 -23.70 -4.38 4.43
C PRO A 157 -22.74 -5.27 3.62
N ALA A 158 -22.29 -4.80 2.45
CA ALA A 158 -21.36 -5.54 1.60
C ALA A 158 -19.96 -5.64 2.23
N ALA A 159 -19.46 -4.54 2.81
CA ALA A 159 -18.21 -4.51 3.55
C ALA A 159 -18.21 -5.50 4.74
N ALA A 160 -19.29 -5.48 5.54
CA ALA A 160 -19.45 -6.39 6.67
C ALA A 160 -19.47 -7.86 6.22
N ALA A 161 -20.18 -8.19 5.14
CA ALA A 161 -20.26 -9.56 4.63
C ALA A 161 -18.87 -10.09 4.18
N LEU A 162 -18.08 -9.27 3.48
CA LEU A 162 -16.73 -9.63 3.06
C LEU A 162 -15.79 -9.82 4.25
N LEU A 163 -15.84 -8.95 5.27
CA LEU A 163 -15.03 -9.09 6.48
C LEU A 163 -15.39 -10.35 7.28
N ILE A 164 -16.67 -10.71 7.35
CA ILE A 164 -17.13 -11.96 7.98
C ILE A 164 -16.62 -13.18 7.19
N ARG A 165 -16.66 -13.13 5.85
CA ARG A 165 -16.09 -14.20 5.01
C ARG A 165 -14.59 -14.33 5.25
N ALA A 166 -13.85 -13.22 5.33
CA ALA A 166 -12.43 -13.21 5.64
C ALA A 166 -12.13 -13.75 7.03
N ALA A 167 -12.93 -13.40 8.04
CA ALA A 167 -12.77 -13.90 9.41
C ALA A 167 -12.88 -15.44 9.48
N LYS A 168 -13.80 -16.04 8.72
CA LYS A 168 -13.95 -17.52 8.66
C LYS A 168 -12.70 -18.22 8.12
N GLY A 169 -11.96 -17.57 7.22
CA GLY A 169 -10.71 -18.09 6.66
C GLY A 169 -9.45 -17.70 7.44
N ALA A 170 -9.57 -16.98 8.55
CA ALA A 170 -8.42 -16.51 9.31
C ALA A 170 -7.60 -17.66 9.91
N GLY A 171 -6.28 -17.57 9.84
CA GLY A 171 -5.37 -18.64 10.29
C GLY A 171 -5.21 -18.73 11.81
N ASN A 172 -5.72 -17.75 12.56
CA ASN A 172 -5.69 -17.76 14.03
C ASN A 172 -6.85 -16.96 14.65
N ALA A 173 -7.13 -17.24 15.92
CA ALA A 173 -8.22 -16.64 16.67
C ALA A 173 -8.11 -15.11 16.79
N ALA A 174 -6.90 -14.56 16.93
CA ALA A 174 -6.69 -13.12 17.04
C ALA A 174 -7.01 -12.39 15.73
N GLN A 175 -6.61 -12.95 14.59
CA GLN A 175 -6.92 -12.42 13.26
C GLN A 175 -8.42 -12.52 12.97
N HIS A 176 -9.04 -13.66 13.30
CA HIS A 176 -10.49 -13.84 13.20
C HIS A 176 -11.22 -12.74 13.98
N ALA A 177 -10.86 -12.56 15.25
CA ALA A 177 -11.50 -11.59 16.12
C ALA A 177 -11.31 -10.14 15.66
N ARG A 178 -10.11 -9.78 15.16
CA ARG A 178 -9.87 -8.44 14.57
C ARG A 178 -10.75 -8.18 13.36
N LEU A 179 -10.91 -9.18 12.48
CA LEU A 179 -11.75 -9.06 11.29
C LEU A 179 -13.24 -8.93 11.66
N LEU A 180 -13.73 -9.68 12.65
CA LEU A 180 -15.09 -9.50 13.18
C LEU A 180 -15.29 -8.11 13.83
N GLY A 181 -14.28 -7.62 14.56
CA GLY A 181 -14.30 -6.28 15.14
C GLY A 181 -14.41 -5.19 14.08
N ARG A 182 -13.67 -5.33 12.96
CA ARG A 182 -13.82 -4.44 11.79
C ARG A 182 -15.21 -4.61 11.15
N ALA A 183 -15.70 -5.83 10.98
CA ALA A 183 -17.04 -6.08 10.40
C ALA A 183 -18.15 -5.39 11.21
N ALA A 184 -18.00 -5.33 12.53
CA ALA A 184 -18.95 -4.66 13.40
C ALA A 184 -19.02 -3.13 13.19
N GLN A 185 -17.98 -2.50 12.65
CA GLN A 185 -18.00 -1.07 12.31
C GLN A 185 -18.92 -0.78 11.12
N TYR A 186 -19.16 -1.78 10.27
CA TYR A 186 -19.99 -1.70 9.08
C TYR A 186 -21.41 -2.30 9.27
N ALA A 187 -21.62 -3.02 10.37
CA ALA A 187 -22.92 -3.59 10.72
C ALA A 187 -23.77 -2.60 11.54
N SER A 188 -25.07 -2.87 11.66
CA SER A 188 -25.98 -2.08 12.50
C SER A 188 -26.84 -2.97 13.41
N GLY A 189 -27.38 -2.37 14.47
CA GLY A 189 -28.33 -3.02 15.38
C GLY A 189 -27.79 -4.27 16.07
N ALA A 190 -28.62 -5.31 16.16
CA ALA A 190 -28.29 -6.56 16.85
C ALA A 190 -27.07 -7.28 16.25
N GLN A 191 -26.86 -7.17 14.93
CA GLN A 191 -25.74 -7.81 14.24
C GLN A 191 -24.41 -7.19 14.66
N GLN A 192 -24.35 -5.87 14.81
CA GLN A 192 -23.15 -5.17 15.31
C GLN A 192 -22.77 -5.67 16.69
N LEU A 193 -23.73 -5.73 17.62
CA LEU A 193 -23.49 -6.22 18.99
C LEU A 193 -23.00 -7.67 18.98
N HIS A 194 -23.61 -8.53 18.18
CA HIS A 194 -23.20 -9.93 18.06
C HIS A 194 -21.75 -10.07 17.59
N LEU A 195 -21.36 -9.35 16.54
CA LEU A 195 -20.00 -9.36 16.00
C LEU A 195 -18.98 -8.79 17.01
N MET A 196 -19.32 -7.72 17.73
CA MET A 196 -18.46 -7.16 18.78
C MET A 196 -18.23 -8.16 19.93
N VAL A 197 -19.28 -8.85 20.39
CA VAL A 197 -19.14 -9.85 21.46
C VAL A 197 -18.23 -10.99 21.01
N GLN A 198 -18.42 -11.50 19.80
CA GLN A 198 -17.56 -12.55 19.24
C GLN A 198 -16.11 -12.10 19.09
N ALA A 199 -15.88 -10.86 18.64
CA ALA A 199 -14.55 -10.28 18.54
C ALA A 199 -13.86 -10.19 19.92
N VAL A 200 -14.57 -9.70 20.94
CA VAL A 200 -14.01 -9.60 22.30
C VAL A 200 -13.71 -10.97 22.89
N GLN A 201 -14.58 -11.95 22.70
CA GLN A 201 -14.37 -13.34 23.15
C GLN A 201 -13.13 -13.94 22.49
N GLY A 202 -13.04 -13.87 21.15
CA GLY A 202 -11.90 -14.41 20.41
C GLY A 202 -10.55 -13.77 20.78
N LEU A 203 -10.53 -12.47 21.10
CA LEU A 203 -9.31 -11.80 21.59
C LEU A 203 -8.90 -12.29 22.98
N ARG A 204 -9.85 -12.52 23.90
CA ARG A 204 -9.57 -13.04 25.24
C ARG A 204 -9.02 -14.46 25.17
N ASP A 205 -9.64 -15.31 24.36
CA ASP A 205 -9.25 -16.71 24.23
C ASP A 205 -7.89 -16.85 23.52
N GLY A 206 -7.64 -16.03 22.49
CA GLY A 206 -6.35 -15.96 21.82
C GLY A 206 -5.21 -15.44 22.71
N GLY A 207 -5.49 -14.46 23.56
CA GLY A 207 -4.53 -13.96 24.56
C GLY A 207 -4.22 -15.00 25.65
N ALA A 208 -5.22 -15.75 26.10
CA ALA A 208 -5.05 -16.82 27.08
C ALA A 208 -4.23 -18.01 26.52
N ALA A 209 -4.34 -18.31 25.23
CA ALA A 209 -3.54 -19.34 24.56
C ALA A 209 -2.06 -18.96 24.46
N LEU A 210 -1.76 -17.69 24.13
CA LEU A 210 -0.38 -17.17 24.08
C LEU A 210 0.27 -17.11 25.47
N GLY A 211 -0.49 -16.78 26.51
CA GLY A 211 -0.02 -16.78 27.90
C GLY A 211 0.37 -18.18 28.43
N ARG A 212 -0.22 -19.25 27.88
CA ARG A 212 0.13 -20.64 28.26
C ARG A 212 1.33 -21.21 27.49
N ALA A 213 1.67 -20.65 26.33
CA ALA A 213 2.80 -21.09 25.51
C ALA A 213 4.16 -20.46 25.93
N GLY A 214 4.16 -19.53 26.90
CA GLY A 214 5.30 -18.68 27.24
C GLY A 214 6.07 -19.00 28.53
N LEU A 215 5.89 -20.15 29.16
CA LEU A 215 6.68 -20.53 30.34
C LEU A 215 7.47 -21.83 30.08
N PRO A 216 8.80 -21.79 29.85
CA PRO A 216 9.61 -22.96 30.07
C PRO A 216 9.51 -23.32 31.56
N ALA A 217 9.06 -24.53 31.86
CA ALA A 217 9.12 -25.08 33.21
C ALA A 217 10.58 -24.98 33.70
N GLY A 218 10.80 -24.15 34.71
CA GLY A 218 12.10 -24.09 35.40
C GLY A 218 12.47 -25.49 35.88
N PRO A 219 13.76 -25.84 35.89
CA PRO A 219 14.19 -27.18 36.25
C PRO A 219 13.74 -27.53 37.67
N PRO A 220 13.39 -28.80 37.93
CA PRO A 220 13.01 -29.23 39.27
C PRO A 220 14.18 -29.01 40.23
N ALA A 221 13.90 -28.34 41.35
CA ALA A 221 14.82 -28.31 42.48
C ALA A 221 14.72 -29.67 43.20
N GLY A 222 15.83 -30.42 43.22
CA GLY A 222 15.96 -31.70 43.91
C GLY A 222 17.07 -32.54 43.34
#